data_AF-A0A3P6G3P5-F1
#
_entry.id   AF-A0A3P6G3P5-F1
#
_cell.length_a   1.000
_cell.length_b   1.000
_cell.length_c   1.000
_cell.angle_alpha   90.00
_cell.angle_beta   90.00
_cell.angle_gamma   90.00
#
_symmetry.space_group_name_H-M   'P 1'
#
loop_
_entity.id
_entity.type
_entity.pdbx_description
1 polymer ?
#
loop_
_entity_poly.entity_id
_entity_poly.type
_entity_poly.pdbx_seq_one_letter_code
_entity_poly.pdbx_strand_id
1 'polypeptide(L)'
;MAEVSQRLSYAKESASRNVSVQSHGDLARKLQEEMEKNRMSSSGSREGSGRRMKEVACPTCTVLLQIQVPISGSETIECGFCQNPFLVSSH
;
A
#
# COMPACT_ATOMS: atom_id res chain seq x y z
N MET A 1 32.28 -22.98 -47.97
CA MET A 1 31.39 -23.24 -46.80
C MET A 1 32.12 -23.01 -45.46
N ALA A 2 32.72 -21.83 -45.25
CA ALA A 2 33.33 -21.48 -43.96
C ALA A 2 32.88 -20.09 -43.43
N GLU A 3 32.21 -19.29 -44.26
CA GLU A 3 31.81 -17.92 -43.91
C GLU A 3 30.41 -17.81 -43.27
N VAL A 4 29.66 -18.92 -43.18
CA VAL A 4 28.32 -18.95 -42.59
C VAL A 4 28.36 -19.30 -41.09
N SER A 5 29.47 -19.85 -40.60
CA SER A 5 29.59 -20.25 -39.18
C SER A 5 29.93 -19.10 -38.23
N GLN A 6 30.43 -17.96 -38.73
CA GLN A 6 30.81 -16.82 -37.86
C GLN A 6 29.61 -15.93 -37.50
N ARG A 7 28.58 -15.87 -38.34
CA ARG A 7 27.38 -15.03 -38.09
C ARG A 7 26.48 -15.57 -36.99
N LEU A 8 26.50 -16.89 -36.75
CA LEU A 8 25.75 -17.52 -35.65
C LEU A 8 26.43 -17.36 -34.28
N SER A 9 27.75 -17.17 -34.24
CA SER A 9 28.49 -16.95 -32.98
C SER A 9 28.28 -15.53 -32.44
N TYR A 10 28.21 -14.53 -33.31
CA TYR A 10 28.01 -13.13 -32.89
C TYR A 10 26.55 -12.83 -32.49
N ALA A 11 25.58 -13.54 -33.06
CA ALA A 11 24.18 -13.42 -32.68
C ALA A 11 23.85 -14.12 -31.34
N LYS A 12 24.65 -15.11 -30.93
CA LYS A 12 24.49 -15.78 -29.62
C LYS A 12 25.17 -15.03 -28.48
N GLU A 13 26.25 -14.30 -28.71
CA GLU A 13 26.92 -13.51 -27.67
C GLU A 13 26.24 -12.15 -27.41
N SER A 14 25.63 -11.53 -28.42
CA SER A 14 24.93 -10.25 -28.28
C SER A 14 23.53 -10.35 -27.66
N ALA A 15 22.88 -11.53 -27.71
CA ALA A 15 21.62 -11.77 -27.01
C ALA A 15 21.82 -12.22 -25.54
N SER A 16 22.98 -12.82 -25.23
CA SER A 16 23.25 -13.38 -23.91
C SER A 16 23.98 -12.42 -22.97
N ARG A 17 24.67 -11.39 -23.47
CA ARG A 17 25.27 -10.34 -22.62
C ARG A 17 24.29 -9.27 -22.14
N ASN A 18 23.13 -9.12 -22.79
CA ASN A 18 22.19 -8.05 -22.46
C ASN A 18 21.07 -8.51 -21.52
N VAL A 19 20.74 -9.80 -21.52
CA VAL A 19 19.77 -10.40 -20.58
C VAL A 19 20.43 -10.86 -19.29
N SER A 20 21.72 -11.22 -19.30
CA SER A 20 22.44 -11.65 -18.10
C SER A 20 22.83 -10.49 -17.16
N VAL A 21 22.71 -9.24 -17.61
CA VAL A 21 22.98 -8.04 -16.81
C VAL A 21 21.70 -7.48 -16.15
N GLN A 22 20.56 -8.16 -16.28
CA GLN A 22 19.55 -8.12 -15.24
C GLN A 22 19.79 -9.30 -14.30
N SER A 23 20.91 -9.23 -13.58
CA SER A 23 21.18 -10.16 -12.48
C SER A 23 19.96 -10.18 -11.57
N HIS A 24 19.40 -11.36 -11.32
CA HIS A 24 18.18 -11.55 -10.52
C HIS A 24 18.23 -10.85 -9.14
N GLY A 25 19.44 -10.52 -8.65
CA GLY A 25 19.66 -9.75 -7.43
C GLY A 25 19.55 -8.22 -7.56
N ASP A 26 19.67 -7.64 -8.75
CA ASP A 26 19.46 -6.21 -8.99
C ASP A 26 17.96 -5.87 -8.99
N LEU A 27 17.15 -6.75 -9.60
CA LEU A 27 15.69 -6.62 -9.59
C LEU A 27 15.12 -6.73 -8.17
N ALA A 28 15.64 -7.66 -7.36
CA ALA A 28 15.25 -7.83 -5.95
C ALA A 28 15.62 -6.61 -5.11
N ARG A 29 16.81 -6.04 -5.32
CA ARG A 29 17.24 -4.81 -4.65
C ARG A 29 16.39 -3.61 -5.07
N LYS A 30 16.11 -3.46 -6.36
CA LYS A 30 15.23 -2.40 -6.87
C LYS A 30 13.81 -2.54 -6.33
N LEU A 31 13.29 -3.75 -6.22
CA LEU A 31 12.00 -4.01 -5.60
C LEU A 31 12.01 -3.65 -4.10
N GLN A 32 13.08 -4.01 -3.37
CA GLN A 32 13.22 -3.66 -1.96
C GLN A 32 13.33 -2.14 -1.74
N GLU A 33 14.13 -1.45 -2.55
CA GLU A 33 14.29 0.01 -2.48
C GLU A 33 12.97 0.71 -2.80
N GLU A 34 12.23 0.27 -3.82
CA GLU A 34 10.92 0.82 -4.15
C GLU A 34 9.88 0.53 -3.05
N MET A 35 9.94 -0.62 -2.35
CA MET A 35 9.10 -0.92 -1.19
C MET A 35 9.41 -0.02 0.01
N GLU A 36 10.68 0.21 0.32
CA GLU A 36 11.11 1.10 1.41
C GLU A 36 10.80 2.57 1.10
N LYS A 37 11.00 2.98 -0.14
CA LYS A 37 10.59 4.29 -0.64
C LYS A 37 9.08 4.47 -0.55
N ASN A 38 8.28 3.47 -0.92
CA ASN A 38 6.82 3.51 -0.74
C ASN A 38 6.41 3.54 0.74
N ARG A 39 7.21 2.92 1.62
CA ARG A 39 7.07 2.98 3.08
C ARG A 39 7.42 4.37 3.65
N MET A 40 8.37 5.09 3.05
CA MET A 40 8.74 6.45 3.45
C MET A 40 7.87 7.53 2.80
N SER A 41 7.37 7.35 1.58
CA SER A 41 6.31 8.23 1.04
C SER A 41 4.97 8.03 1.76
N SER A 42 4.77 6.89 2.45
CA SER A 42 3.70 6.73 3.45
C SER A 42 4.08 7.20 4.85
N SER A 43 5.24 7.86 5.03
CA SER A 43 5.56 8.63 6.25
C SER A 43 5.10 10.09 6.19
N GLY A 44 4.53 10.53 5.05
CA GLY A 44 3.63 11.67 4.99
C GLY A 44 2.22 11.22 5.40
N SER A 45 1.91 11.26 6.69
CA SER A 45 0.64 10.86 7.30
C SER A 45 0.13 9.46 6.90
N ARG A 46 0.39 8.46 7.75
CA ARG A 46 -0.35 7.19 7.75
C ARG A 46 -1.81 7.38 8.20
N GLU A 47 -2.54 8.31 7.60
CA GLU A 47 -4.01 8.31 7.60
C GLU A 47 -4.58 7.38 6.51
N GLY A 48 -3.74 6.48 5.98
CA GLY A 48 -4.16 5.31 5.19
C GLY A 48 -4.83 4.20 6.01
N SER A 49 -5.28 4.48 7.23
CA SER A 49 -6.00 3.50 8.06
C SER A 49 -7.49 3.46 7.76
N GLY A 50 -7.92 3.64 6.50
CA GLY A 50 -9.33 3.47 6.09
C GLY A 50 -10.34 4.02 7.09
N ARG A 51 -10.09 5.19 7.69
CA ARG A 51 -10.95 5.78 8.70
C ARG A 51 -11.15 7.25 8.37
N ARG A 52 -12.38 7.74 8.46
CA ARG A 52 -12.76 9.13 8.16
C ARG A 52 -13.28 9.81 9.43
N MET A 53 -13.00 11.09 9.62
CA MET A 53 -13.69 11.86 10.67
C MET A 53 -15.16 12.03 10.29
N LYS A 54 -16.07 11.73 11.21
CA LYS A 54 -17.52 11.87 11.05
C LYS A 54 -18.12 12.41 12.34
N GLU A 55 -19.11 13.29 12.19
CA GLU A 55 -19.95 13.73 13.29
C GLU A 55 -21.09 12.74 13.50
N VAL A 56 -21.26 12.24 14.72
CA VAL A 56 -22.32 11.31 15.11
C VAL A 56 -22.99 11.78 16.39
N ALA A 57 -24.29 11.54 16.53
CA ALA A 57 -25.00 11.80 17.78
C ALA A 57 -24.98 10.56 18.68
N CYS A 58 -24.72 10.73 19.98
CA CYS A 58 -24.91 9.65 20.95
C CYS A 58 -26.41 9.32 21.08
N PRO A 59 -26.83 8.05 21.00
CA PRO A 59 -28.24 7.68 21.11
C PRO A 59 -28.82 7.90 22.52
N THR A 60 -27.97 8.01 23.55
CA THR A 60 -28.40 8.15 24.93
C THR A 60 -28.51 9.61 25.37
N CYS A 61 -27.45 10.40 25.18
CA CYS A 61 -27.37 11.78 25.67
C CYS A 61 -27.45 12.84 24.57
N THR A 62 -27.70 12.42 23.31
CA THR A 62 -27.88 13.27 22.11
C THR A 62 -26.75 14.24 21.78
N VAL A 63 -25.61 14.15 22.49
CA VAL A 63 -24.43 14.96 22.22
C VAL A 63 -23.81 14.59 20.87
N LEU A 64 -23.34 15.61 20.14
CA LEU A 64 -22.59 15.43 18.90
C LEU A 64 -21.12 15.14 19.23
N LEU A 65 -20.60 14.07 18.62
CA LEU A 65 -19.24 13.59 18.79
C LEU A 65 -18.56 13.59 17.42
N GLN A 66 -17.38 14.20 17.34
CA GLN A 66 -16.50 14.06 16.18
C GLN A 66 -15.53 12.91 16.43
N ILE A 67 -15.75 11.81 15.73
CA ILE A 67 -14.98 10.57 15.91
C ILE A 67 -14.48 10.05 14.57
N GLN A 68 -13.48 9.17 14.65
CA GLN A 68 -12.93 8.52 13.48
C GLN A 68 -13.67 7.20 13.20
N VAL A 69 -14.48 7.16 12.14
CA VAL A 69 -15.26 5.97 11.74
C VAL A 69 -14.56 5.18 10.64
N PRO A 70 -14.70 3.85 10.58
CA PRO A 70 -14.16 3.06 9.47
C PRO A 70 -14.81 3.43 8.12
N ILE A 71 -14.08 3.25 7.02
CA ILE A 71 -14.57 3.47 5.64
C ILE A 71 -15.60 2.42 5.21
N SER A 72 -15.67 1.27 5.88
CA SER A 72 -16.58 0.17 5.54
C SER A 72 -16.90 -0.64 6.79
N GLY A 73 -18.14 -1.16 6.87
CA GLY A 73 -18.66 -1.88 8.03
C GLY A 73 -19.19 -0.97 9.14
N SER A 74 -19.23 -1.51 10.35
CA SER A 74 -19.66 -0.83 11.58
C SER A 74 -18.66 -1.07 12.70
N GLU A 75 -18.46 -0.07 13.55
CA GLU A 75 -17.60 -0.15 14.74
C GLU A 75 -18.41 0.22 15.97
N THR A 76 -18.17 -0.44 17.11
CA THR A 76 -18.75 -0.02 18.39
C THR A 76 -17.81 0.99 19.02
N ILE A 77 -18.33 2.16 19.38
CA ILE A 77 -17.57 3.22 20.05
C ILE A 77 -18.29 3.64 21.34
N GLU A 78 -17.54 4.20 22.28
CA GLU A 78 -18.07 4.64 23.57
C GLU A 78 -18.22 6.16 23.60
N CYS A 79 -19.36 6.64 24.12
CA CYS A 79 -19.55 8.07 24.33
C CYS A 79 -18.72 8.55 25.53
N GLY A 80 -17.81 9.52 25.33
CA GLY A 80 -16.99 10.07 26.41
C GLY A 80 -17.78 10.82 27.51
N PHE A 81 -19.03 11.19 27.27
CA PHE A 81 -19.87 11.88 28.25
C PHE A 81 -20.68 10.93 29.13
N CYS A 82 -21.41 9.99 28.52
CA CYS A 82 -22.31 9.09 29.23
C CYS A 82 -21.80 7.65 29.32
N GLN A 83 -20.60 7.36 28.81
CA GLN A 83 -19.96 6.04 28.80
C GLN A 83 -20.83 4.93 28.18
N ASN A 84 -21.78 5.31 27.32
CA ASN A 84 -22.64 4.35 26.64
C ASN A 84 -21.98 3.88 25.34
N PRO A 85 -21.77 2.57 25.13
CA PRO A 85 -21.34 2.02 23.86
C PRO A 85 -22.46 2.06 22.82
N PHE A 86 -22.15 2.42 21.58
CA PHE A 86 -23.08 2.39 20.47
C PHE A 86 -22.38 2.09 19.14
N LEU A 87 -23.13 1.53 18.19
CA LEU A 87 -22.62 1.20 16.86
C LEU A 87 -22.65 2.42 15.94
N VAL A 88 -21.53 2.66 15.27
CA VAL A 88 -21.39 3.68 14.22
C VAL A 88 -21.12 2.99 12.89
N SER A 89 -21.88 3.38 11.87
CA SER A 89 -21.79 2.80 10.53
C SER A 89 -21.02 3.70 9.57
N SER A 90 -20.30 3.05 8.66
CA SER A 90 -19.52 3.67 7.59
C SER A 90 -20.35 4.32 6.49
N HIS A 91 -21.67 4.12 6.42
CA HIS A 91 -22.57 4.78 5.47
C HIS A 91 -22.96 6.17 6.01
#